data_AF-W5SW83-F1
#
_entry.id   AF-W5SW83-F1
#
_cell.length_a   1.000
_cell.length_b   1.000
_cell.length_c   1.000
_cell.angle_alpha   90.00
_cell.angle_beta   90.00
_cell.angle_gamma   90.00
#
_symmetry.space_group_name_H-M   'P 1'
#
loop_
_entity.id
_entity.type
_entity.pdbx_description
1 polymer ?
#
loop_
_entity_poly.entity_id
_entity_poly.type
_entity_poly.pdbx_seq_one_letter_code
_entity_poly.pdbx_strand_id
1 'polypeptide(L)'
;MILVLMLLLLSVISCDSSGSSKDDGTESATGPADKFVNVLDLPAGDQAYTYDTIYDEFVNVEDDVVENYYLNSRRVRRICNILTNPNIGKRDKYKIYTDSDALDIMRDLCYNRVRAVTTKIANFYSTYRRVYSIVKDKINDADFREMLLSRFKSTKNDYELVLKDLFISFDSAGMSVSTLIDRIFCQTYLSISKLWATMDQVLVFL
;
A
#
# COMPACT_ATOMS: atom_id res chain seq x y z
N MET A 1 -32.41 -3.26 3.75
CA MET A 1 -31.08 -2.92 4.34
C MET A 1 -30.08 -2.37 3.33
N ILE A 2 -30.13 -2.74 2.04
CA ILE A 2 -29.20 -2.23 0.99
C ILE A 2 -29.30 -0.71 0.78
N LEU A 3 -30.50 -0.13 0.91
CA LEU A 3 -30.74 1.31 0.77
C LEU A 3 -30.04 2.18 1.82
N VAL A 4 -29.80 1.65 3.03
CA VAL A 4 -29.13 2.39 4.11
C VAL A 4 -27.62 2.48 3.86
N LEU A 5 -27.03 1.46 3.21
CA LEU A 5 -25.61 1.43 2.90
C LEU A 5 -25.22 2.41 1.77
N MET A 6 -26.12 2.65 0.81
CA MET A 6 -25.87 3.64 -0.26
C MET A 6 -25.99 5.08 0.21
N LEU A 7 -26.84 5.36 1.20
CA LEU A 7 -26.99 6.71 1.78
C LEU A 7 -25.78 7.14 2.62
N LEU A 8 -25.04 6.20 3.22
CA LEU A 8 -23.80 6.49 3.97
C LEU A 8 -22.59 6.78 3.06
N LEU A 9 -22.63 6.42 1.78
CA LEU A 9 -21.54 6.71 0.83
C LEU A 9 -21.62 8.13 0.25
N LEU A 10 -22.77 8.81 0.37
CA LEU A 10 -22.98 10.15 -0.18
C LEU A 10 -22.70 11.29 0.82
N SER A 11 -22.48 10.99 2.10
CA SER A 11 -22.25 12.00 3.15
C SER A 11 -20.79 12.44 3.35
N VAL A 12 -19.83 11.90 2.59
CA VAL A 12 -18.39 12.20 2.75
C VAL A 12 -17.89 13.28 1.76
N ILE A 13 -18.75 13.81 0.89
CA ILE A 13 -18.40 14.87 -0.06
C ILE A 13 -18.93 16.22 0.44
N SER A 14 -18.29 16.77 1.46
CA SER A 14 -18.37 18.20 1.74
C SER A 14 -16.96 18.67 2.09
N CYS A 15 -16.20 19.02 1.05
CA CYS A 15 -14.98 19.79 1.18
C CYS A 15 -15.37 21.23 1.52
N ASP A 16 -14.77 21.78 2.56
CA ASP A 16 -14.67 23.22 2.73
C ASP A 16 -13.20 23.65 2.77
N SER A 17 -13.02 24.88 2.32
CA SER A 17 -11.87 25.50 1.70
C SER A 17 -11.11 26.43 2.67
N SER A 18 -10.00 27.01 2.16
CA SER A 18 -9.11 28.05 2.74
C SER A 18 -7.81 27.50 3.36
N GLY A 19 -6.63 28.09 3.17
CA GLY A 19 -6.18 29.22 2.36
C GLY A 19 -4.68 29.48 2.58
N SER A 20 -4.04 30.18 1.63
CA SER A 20 -2.93 31.14 1.80
C SER A 20 -1.49 30.70 2.21
N SER A 21 -0.59 30.83 1.22
CA SER A 21 0.68 31.61 1.17
C SER A 21 2.03 31.12 1.76
N LYS A 22 2.97 30.89 0.83
CA LYS A 22 4.35 31.44 0.61
C LYS A 22 5.60 31.06 1.44
N ASP A 23 6.69 30.98 0.65
CA ASP A 23 8.14 31.18 0.91
C ASP A 23 8.89 30.12 1.72
N ASP A 24 10.20 29.88 1.56
CA ASP A 24 11.21 29.97 0.49
C ASP A 24 12.45 29.33 1.15
N GLY A 25 13.30 28.56 0.46
CA GLY A 25 14.50 28.04 1.15
C GLY A 25 15.21 26.85 0.52
N THR A 26 16.03 27.15 -0.48
CA THR A 26 17.13 26.33 -0.99
C THR A 26 18.11 25.93 0.12
N GLU A 27 18.53 24.67 0.18
CA GLU A 27 19.96 24.37 0.35
C GLU A 27 20.30 22.91 -0.02
N SER A 28 21.40 22.81 -0.75
CA SER A 28 22.05 21.61 -1.27
C SER A 28 23.05 21.11 -0.23
N ALA A 29 23.11 19.80 0.02
CA ALA A 29 24.33 19.19 0.51
C ALA A 29 24.44 17.71 0.13
N THR A 30 25.55 17.43 -0.54
CA THR A 30 26.07 16.14 -0.97
C THR A 30 26.51 15.32 0.26
N GLY A 31 26.17 14.03 0.32
CA GLY A 31 26.57 13.10 1.39
C GLY A 31 26.48 11.63 0.93
N PRO A 32 27.23 10.71 1.55
CA PRO A 32 27.99 9.66 0.85
C PRO A 32 27.17 8.42 0.47
N ALA A 33 27.63 7.75 -0.59
CA ALA A 33 27.11 6.47 -1.06
C ALA A 33 27.40 5.35 -0.06
N ASP A 34 26.45 5.08 0.85
CA ASP A 34 26.53 3.92 1.72
C ASP A 34 26.09 2.64 1.01
N LYS A 35 27.02 1.69 1.00
CA LYS A 35 26.92 0.29 0.57
C LYS A 35 25.56 -0.32 0.88
N PHE A 36 24.74 -0.51 -0.15
CA PHE A 36 23.67 -1.50 -0.11
C PHE A 36 24.28 -2.90 0.00
N VAL A 37 23.90 -3.64 1.05
CA VAL A 37 24.15 -5.08 1.12
C VAL A 37 23.36 -5.72 -0.03
N ASN A 38 24.06 -6.38 -0.95
CA ASN A 38 23.45 -7.16 -2.02
C ASN A 38 22.71 -8.36 -1.42
N VAL A 39 21.41 -8.20 -1.13
CA VAL A 39 20.52 -9.29 -0.69
C VAL A 39 20.04 -10.08 -1.91
N LEU A 40 20.99 -10.64 -2.68
CA LEU A 40 20.71 -11.57 -3.78
C LEU A 40 20.62 -13.04 -3.32
N ASP A 41 20.90 -13.34 -2.05
CA ASP A 41 20.89 -14.69 -1.49
C ASP A 41 19.74 -14.94 -0.48
N LEU A 42 18.49 -14.66 -0.87
CA LEU A 42 17.33 -15.13 -0.11
C LEU A 42 16.65 -16.30 -0.85
N PRO A 43 16.41 -17.44 -0.19
CA PRO A 43 15.83 -18.62 -0.83
C PRO A 43 14.45 -18.32 -1.42
N ALA A 44 14.22 -18.85 -2.62
CA ALA A 44 12.96 -18.76 -3.32
C ALA A 44 11.90 -19.62 -2.60
N GLY A 45 11.09 -18.97 -1.76
CA GLY A 45 9.94 -19.57 -1.11
C GLY A 45 9.10 -18.49 -0.45
N ASP A 46 7.78 -18.68 -0.42
CA ASP A 46 6.80 -17.82 0.24
C ASP A 46 6.86 -17.96 1.78
N GLN A 47 8.04 -18.26 2.31
CA GLN A 47 8.36 -18.13 3.73
C GLN A 47 8.55 -16.65 3.98
N ALA A 48 7.46 -15.96 4.31
CA ALA A 48 7.58 -14.86 5.23
C ALA A 48 8.27 -15.43 6.48
N TYR A 49 9.59 -15.30 6.59
CA TYR A 49 10.21 -15.28 7.92
C TYR A 49 9.47 -14.17 8.67
N THR A 50 8.55 -14.58 9.52
CA THR A 50 7.74 -13.69 10.31
C THR A 50 8.68 -12.93 11.22
N TYR A 51 8.57 -11.62 11.20
CA TYR A 51 9.35 -10.75 12.07
C TYR A 51 9.11 -11.05 13.56
N ASP A 52 7.98 -11.65 13.91
CA ASP A 52 7.73 -12.19 15.26
C ASP A 52 8.81 -13.21 15.65
N THR A 53 9.29 -14.01 14.70
CA THR A 53 10.40 -14.95 14.91
C THR A 53 11.73 -14.21 15.14
N ILE A 54 11.98 -13.09 14.46
CA ILE A 54 13.23 -12.31 14.64
C ILE A 54 13.18 -11.51 15.96
N TYR A 55 12.06 -10.92 16.33
CA TYR A 55 11.96 -10.19 17.61
C TYR A 55 12.04 -11.12 18.81
N ASP A 56 11.42 -12.31 18.73
CA ASP A 56 11.48 -13.32 19.80
C ASP A 56 12.85 -14.00 19.88
N GLU A 57 13.58 -14.13 18.77
CA GLU A 57 14.90 -14.77 18.71
C GLU A 57 16.06 -13.80 18.99
N PHE A 58 15.83 -12.49 18.85
CA PHE A 58 16.85 -11.44 18.99
C PHE A 58 16.47 -10.36 20.02
N VAL A 59 16.12 -10.79 21.24
CA VAL A 59 15.75 -9.95 22.41
C VAL A 59 16.83 -8.90 22.83
N ASN A 60 18.00 -8.86 22.18
CA ASN A 60 19.11 -7.95 22.51
C ASN A 60 19.68 -7.16 21.32
N VAL A 61 18.93 -7.01 20.23
CA VAL A 61 19.41 -6.22 19.07
C VAL A 61 18.98 -4.76 19.23
N GLU A 62 19.91 -3.84 19.00
CA GLU A 62 19.67 -2.40 19.02
C GLU A 62 18.50 -2.03 18.08
N ASP A 63 17.62 -1.12 18.54
CA ASP A 63 16.40 -0.72 17.83
C ASP A 63 16.68 -0.27 16.38
N ASP A 64 17.83 0.37 16.14
CA ASP A 64 18.25 0.84 14.81
C ASP A 64 18.52 -0.31 13.82
N VAL A 65 19.03 -1.45 14.30
CA VAL A 65 19.30 -2.64 13.47
C VAL A 65 18.00 -3.34 13.09
N VAL A 66 17.06 -3.41 14.03
CA VAL A 66 15.69 -3.91 13.85
C VAL A 66 14.97 -3.04 12.80
N GLU A 67 15.00 -1.72 12.96
CA GLU A 67 14.36 -0.79 12.02
C GLU A 67 14.93 -0.93 10.59
N ASN A 68 16.26 -0.95 10.45
CA ASN A 68 16.91 -1.08 9.15
C ASN A 68 16.59 -2.43 8.47
N TYR A 69 16.56 -3.54 9.22
CA TYR A 69 16.15 -4.83 8.66
C TYR A 69 14.70 -4.79 8.15
N TYR A 70 13.79 -4.20 8.93
CA TYR A 70 12.38 -4.13 8.56
C TYR A 70 12.13 -3.27 7.32
N LEU A 71 12.85 -2.15 7.18
CA LEU A 71 12.79 -1.29 6.00
C LEU A 71 13.24 -2.02 4.72
N ASN A 72 14.10 -3.02 4.85
CA ASN A 72 14.51 -3.88 3.73
C ASN A 72 13.54 -5.04 3.43
N SER A 73 12.45 -5.17 4.19
CA SER A 73 11.49 -6.27 4.04
C SER A 73 10.72 -6.19 2.70
N ARG A 74 10.21 -7.35 2.24
CA ARG A 74 9.32 -7.41 1.05
C ARG A 74 8.07 -6.55 1.20
N ARG A 75 7.62 -6.28 2.43
CA ARG A 75 6.40 -5.50 2.69
C ARG A 75 6.64 -4.02 2.45
N VAL A 76 7.76 -3.48 2.95
CA VAL A 76 8.16 -2.09 2.71
C VAL A 76 8.48 -1.86 1.24
N ARG A 77 9.24 -2.76 0.62
CA ARG A 77 9.52 -2.71 -0.83
C ARG A 77 8.26 -2.65 -1.69
N ARG A 78 7.17 -3.30 -1.28
CA ARG A 78 5.90 -3.22 -2.02
C ARG A 78 5.34 -1.80 -2.03
N ILE A 79 5.41 -1.09 -0.91
CA ILE A 79 4.96 0.30 -0.84
C ILE A 79 5.89 1.18 -1.68
N CYS A 80 7.22 1.00 -1.52
CA CYS A 80 8.20 1.75 -2.31
C CYS A 80 7.95 1.57 -3.82
N ASN A 81 7.72 0.35 -4.29
CA ASN A 81 7.37 0.07 -5.69
C ASN A 81 6.09 0.79 -6.16
N ILE A 82 5.13 1.07 -5.29
CA ILE A 82 3.94 1.85 -5.64
C ILE A 82 4.32 3.32 -5.81
N LEU A 83 5.13 3.86 -4.89
CA LEU A 83 5.55 5.25 -4.89
C LEU A 83 6.48 5.58 -6.07
N THR A 84 7.37 4.67 -6.41
CA THR A 84 8.37 4.86 -7.48
C THR A 84 7.86 4.48 -8.86
N ASN A 85 6.71 3.79 -8.96
CA ASN A 85 6.15 3.41 -10.26
C ASN A 85 5.57 4.64 -11.01
N PRO A 86 6.12 4.99 -12.18
CA PRO A 86 5.70 6.18 -12.94
C PRO A 86 4.35 5.99 -13.65
N ASN A 87 3.86 4.76 -13.77
CA ASN A 87 2.58 4.48 -14.43
C ASN A 87 1.38 4.70 -13.50
N ILE A 88 1.59 4.66 -12.18
CA ILE A 88 0.53 4.92 -11.20
C ILE A 88 0.35 6.43 -11.06
N GLY A 89 -0.85 6.93 -11.36
CA GLY A 89 -1.19 8.35 -11.31
C GLY A 89 -0.59 9.17 -12.46
N LYS A 90 -0.11 8.51 -13.53
CA LYS A 90 0.54 9.18 -14.68
C LYS A 90 -0.35 10.26 -15.33
N ARG A 91 -1.65 9.97 -15.46
CA ARG A 91 -2.63 10.90 -16.07
C ARG A 91 -2.73 12.19 -15.27
N ASP A 92 -2.67 12.07 -13.96
CA ASP A 92 -2.86 13.16 -13.01
C ASP A 92 -1.52 13.78 -12.56
N LYS A 93 -0.42 13.41 -13.23
CA LYS A 93 0.94 13.93 -13.01
C LYS A 93 1.41 13.79 -11.56
N TYR A 94 1.10 12.65 -10.94
CA TYR A 94 1.52 12.37 -9.57
C TYR A 94 3.04 12.43 -9.44
N LYS A 95 3.54 12.91 -8.28
CA LYS A 95 4.96 12.86 -7.94
C LYS A 95 5.48 11.44 -8.11
N ILE A 96 6.65 11.33 -8.75
CA ILE A 96 7.37 10.07 -8.92
C ILE A 96 8.54 10.13 -7.94
N TYR A 97 8.51 9.26 -6.95
CA TYR A 97 9.57 9.17 -5.96
C TYR A 97 10.76 8.39 -6.52
N THR A 98 11.96 8.73 -6.06
CA THR A 98 13.11 7.82 -6.17
C THR A 98 13.01 6.72 -5.10
N ASP A 99 13.80 5.65 -5.23
CA ASP A 99 13.84 4.60 -4.21
C ASP A 99 14.29 5.14 -2.85
N SER A 100 15.22 6.11 -2.82
CA SER A 100 15.63 6.79 -1.59
C SER A 100 14.50 7.61 -0.99
N ASP A 101 13.82 8.45 -1.78
CA ASP A 101 12.72 9.28 -1.25
C ASP A 101 11.59 8.40 -0.68
N ALA A 102 11.29 7.29 -1.36
CA ALA A 102 10.27 6.36 -0.91
C ALA A 102 10.65 5.65 0.39
N LEU A 103 11.93 5.34 0.60
CA LEU A 103 12.44 4.77 1.86
C LEU A 103 12.44 5.80 2.99
N ASP A 104 12.76 7.05 2.70
CA ASP A 104 12.76 8.13 3.69
C ASP A 104 11.34 8.38 4.23
N ILE A 105 10.32 8.35 3.38
CA ILE A 105 8.90 8.38 3.83
C ILE A 105 8.59 7.24 4.80
N MET A 106 9.17 6.04 4.59
CA MET A 106 8.96 4.93 5.51
C MET A 106 9.68 5.16 6.84
N ARG A 107 10.89 5.73 6.82
CA ARG A 107 11.63 6.11 8.03
C ARG A 107 10.86 7.15 8.85
N ASP A 108 10.24 8.14 8.21
CA ASP A 108 9.47 9.20 8.87
C ASP A 108 8.24 8.66 9.62
N LEU A 109 7.71 7.51 9.20
CA LEU A 109 6.64 6.84 9.93
C LEU A 109 7.14 6.18 11.21
N CYS A 110 8.44 5.88 11.34
CA CYS A 110 9.01 5.01 12.38
C CYS A 110 8.49 3.58 12.33
N TYR A 111 9.33 2.63 12.74
CA TYR A 111 9.08 1.19 12.72
C TYR A 111 7.63 0.74 13.05
N ASN A 112 7.09 1.11 14.22
CA ASN A 112 5.78 0.63 14.68
C ASN A 112 4.63 0.98 13.72
N ARG A 113 4.67 2.16 13.10
CA ARG A 113 3.63 2.62 12.18
C ARG A 113 3.85 2.06 10.78
N VAL A 114 5.10 1.94 10.32
CA VAL A 114 5.42 1.19 9.10
C VAL A 114 4.89 -0.25 9.20
N ARG A 115 5.07 -0.91 10.35
CA ARG A 115 4.54 -2.25 10.61
C ARG A 115 3.02 -2.30 10.51
N ALA A 116 2.31 -1.34 11.10
CA ALA A 116 0.85 -1.26 11.02
C ALA A 116 0.34 -1.08 9.58
N VAL A 117 0.91 -0.11 8.85
CA VAL A 117 0.57 0.21 7.46
C VAL A 117 0.84 -0.98 6.54
N THR A 118 2.06 -1.51 6.58
CA THR A 118 2.47 -2.63 5.74
C THR A 118 1.66 -3.90 6.00
N THR A 119 1.21 -4.12 7.25
CA THR A 119 0.35 -5.26 7.59
C THR A 119 -1.02 -5.16 6.94
N LYS A 120 -1.66 -3.97 6.92
CA LYS A 120 -2.94 -3.80 6.24
C LYS A 120 -2.82 -3.91 4.73
N ILE A 121 -1.79 -3.29 4.15
CA ILE A 121 -1.51 -3.41 2.72
C ILE A 121 -1.25 -4.88 2.37
N ALA A 122 -0.46 -5.61 3.16
CA ALA A 122 -0.24 -7.04 2.95
C ALA A 122 -1.54 -7.85 2.96
N ASN A 123 -2.49 -7.53 3.84
CA ASN A 123 -3.79 -8.19 3.89
C ASN A 123 -4.63 -7.96 2.62
N PHE A 124 -4.60 -6.76 2.05
CA PHE A 124 -5.22 -6.53 0.74
C PHE A 124 -4.60 -7.45 -0.33
N TYR A 125 -3.27 -7.50 -0.43
CA TYR A 125 -2.60 -8.29 -1.46
C TYR A 125 -2.72 -9.80 -1.28
N SER A 126 -2.81 -10.31 -0.04
CA SER A 126 -3.11 -11.73 0.19
C SER A 126 -4.54 -12.06 -0.27
N THR A 127 -5.51 -11.21 0.10
CA THR A 127 -6.92 -11.37 -0.29
C THR A 127 -7.07 -11.30 -1.80
N TYR A 128 -6.47 -10.29 -2.44
CA TYR A 128 -6.43 -10.14 -3.88
C TYR A 128 -5.88 -11.39 -4.57
N ARG A 129 -4.69 -11.87 -4.17
CA ARG A 129 -4.06 -13.05 -4.80
C ARG A 129 -4.94 -14.28 -4.68
N ARG A 130 -5.51 -14.53 -3.49
CA ARG A 130 -6.38 -15.68 -3.23
C ARG A 130 -7.64 -15.64 -4.09
N VAL A 131 -8.33 -14.50 -4.11
CA VAL A 131 -9.57 -14.33 -4.87
C VAL A 131 -9.32 -14.39 -6.37
N TYR A 132 -8.26 -13.73 -6.84
CA TYR A 132 -7.86 -13.73 -8.24
C TYR A 132 -7.52 -15.14 -8.74
N SER A 133 -6.79 -15.94 -7.96
CA SER A 133 -6.47 -17.32 -8.36
C SER A 133 -7.70 -18.21 -8.44
N ILE A 134 -8.66 -18.06 -7.50
CA ILE A 134 -9.93 -18.82 -7.57
C ILE A 134 -10.64 -18.55 -8.88
N VAL A 135 -10.82 -17.28 -9.25
CA VAL A 135 -11.51 -16.93 -10.51
C VAL A 135 -10.73 -17.41 -11.73
N LYS A 136 -9.41 -17.25 -11.72
CA LYS A 136 -8.56 -17.71 -12.81
C LYS A 136 -8.65 -19.22 -13.04
N ASP A 137 -8.68 -20.00 -11.95
CA ASP A 137 -8.49 -21.45 -12.01
C ASP A 137 -9.81 -22.24 -11.97
N LYS A 138 -10.90 -21.65 -11.47
CA LYS A 138 -12.19 -22.35 -11.24
C LYS A 138 -13.32 -21.95 -12.19
N ILE A 139 -13.21 -20.82 -12.89
CA ILE A 139 -14.26 -20.35 -13.80
C ILE A 139 -13.95 -20.80 -15.21
N ASN A 140 -14.79 -21.70 -15.73
CA ASN A 140 -14.62 -22.29 -17.06
C ASN A 140 -15.05 -21.34 -18.18
N ASP A 141 -16.12 -20.57 -17.96
CA ASP A 141 -16.60 -19.56 -18.90
C ASP A 141 -15.52 -18.49 -19.11
N ALA A 142 -15.01 -18.39 -20.34
CA ALA A 142 -13.87 -17.55 -20.66
C ALA A 142 -14.21 -16.06 -20.57
N ASP A 143 -15.36 -15.65 -21.12
CA ASP A 143 -15.78 -14.25 -21.17
C ASP A 143 -16.11 -13.74 -19.75
N PHE A 144 -16.82 -14.57 -18.97
CA PHE A 144 -17.13 -14.25 -17.58
C PHE A 144 -15.86 -14.17 -16.72
N ARG A 145 -14.94 -15.13 -16.89
CA ARG A 145 -13.62 -15.12 -16.22
C ARG A 145 -12.85 -13.84 -16.55
N GLU A 146 -12.73 -13.48 -17.83
CA GLU A 146 -11.98 -12.29 -18.26
C GLU A 146 -12.60 -11.01 -17.72
N MET A 147 -13.93 -10.90 -17.75
CA MET A 147 -14.65 -9.77 -17.14
C MET A 147 -14.30 -9.62 -15.64
N LEU A 148 -14.33 -10.72 -14.87
CA LEU A 148 -14.00 -10.69 -13.44
C LEU A 148 -12.54 -10.36 -13.18
N LEU A 149 -11.61 -10.97 -13.92
CA LEU A 149 -10.18 -10.66 -13.80
C LEU A 149 -9.87 -9.19 -14.13
N SER A 150 -10.59 -8.61 -15.10
CA SER A 150 -10.52 -7.17 -15.40
C SER A 150 -10.98 -6.30 -14.22
N ARG A 151 -12.11 -6.65 -13.59
CA ARG A 151 -12.61 -5.94 -12.39
C ARG A 151 -11.66 -6.02 -11.20
N PHE A 152 -11.04 -7.19 -10.98
CA PHE A 152 -10.01 -7.31 -9.95
C PHE A 152 -8.81 -6.43 -10.26
N LYS A 153 -8.28 -6.46 -11.50
CA LYS A 153 -7.18 -5.58 -11.91
C LYS A 153 -7.52 -4.11 -11.70
N SER A 154 -8.74 -3.69 -12.06
CA SER A 154 -9.22 -2.33 -11.79
C SER A 154 -9.19 -2.01 -10.30
N THR A 155 -9.74 -2.88 -9.45
CA THR A 155 -9.75 -2.68 -7.99
C THR A 155 -8.33 -2.56 -7.42
N LYS A 156 -7.38 -3.37 -7.90
CA LYS A 156 -5.97 -3.28 -7.51
C LYS A 156 -5.35 -1.95 -7.94
N ASN A 157 -5.57 -1.54 -9.17
CA ASN A 157 -5.02 -0.29 -9.70
C ASN A 157 -5.58 0.92 -8.94
N ASP A 158 -6.89 0.93 -8.65
CA ASP A 158 -7.52 1.98 -7.85
C ASP A 158 -6.94 2.03 -6.42
N TYR A 159 -6.72 0.87 -5.81
CA TYR A 159 -6.10 0.78 -4.49
C TYR A 159 -4.66 1.33 -4.49
N GLU A 160 -3.84 0.91 -5.45
CA GLU A 160 -2.46 1.38 -5.61
C GLU A 160 -2.40 2.90 -5.88
N LEU A 161 -3.34 3.43 -6.68
CA LEU A 161 -3.44 4.87 -6.93
C LEU A 161 -3.76 5.64 -5.66
N VAL A 162 -4.75 5.21 -4.88
CA VAL A 162 -5.11 5.86 -3.61
C VAL A 162 -3.97 5.77 -2.60
N LEU A 163 -3.26 4.64 -2.51
CA LEU A 163 -2.08 4.56 -1.65
C LEU A 163 -1.04 5.62 -2.03
N LYS A 164 -0.74 5.76 -3.32
CA LYS A 164 0.21 6.76 -3.80
C LYS A 164 -0.24 8.18 -3.45
N ASP A 165 -1.52 8.48 -3.63
CA ASP A 165 -2.13 9.77 -3.26
C ASP A 165 -1.97 10.10 -1.77
N LEU A 166 -2.24 9.11 -0.91
CA LEU A 166 -2.13 9.25 0.54
C LEU A 166 -0.70 9.52 0.98
N PHE A 167 0.28 8.81 0.41
CA PHE A 167 1.68 9.05 0.73
C PHE A 167 2.19 10.38 0.19
N ILE A 168 1.73 10.83 -0.98
CA ILE A 168 2.00 12.20 -1.47
C ILE A 168 1.44 13.23 -0.50
N SER A 169 0.21 13.04 -0.02
CA SER A 169 -0.42 13.95 0.93
C SER A 169 0.27 13.95 2.29
N PHE A 170 0.80 12.82 2.72
CA PHE A 170 1.63 12.70 3.91
C PHE A 170 2.95 13.48 3.78
N ASP A 171 3.70 13.23 2.70
CA ASP A 171 4.99 13.84 2.42
C ASP A 171 4.90 15.36 2.19
N SER A 172 3.92 15.80 1.40
CA SER A 172 3.88 17.19 0.89
C SER A 172 2.81 18.09 1.50
N ALA A 173 1.73 17.53 2.04
CA ALA A 173 0.59 18.32 2.54
C ALA A 173 0.49 18.33 4.08
N GLY A 174 1.50 17.80 4.78
CA GLY A 174 1.54 17.79 6.23
C GLY A 174 0.42 16.94 6.86
N MET A 175 -0.11 15.95 6.13
CA MET A 175 -1.09 15.03 6.70
C MET A 175 -0.48 14.33 7.91
N SER A 176 -1.23 14.30 9.03
CA SER A 176 -0.74 13.61 10.22
C SER A 176 -0.62 12.11 10.01
N VAL A 177 0.33 11.48 10.71
CA VAL A 177 0.55 10.03 10.66
C VAL A 177 -0.72 9.24 11.03
N SER A 178 -1.50 9.68 12.01
CA SER A 178 -2.75 9.01 12.40
C SER A 178 -3.77 9.07 11.26
N THR A 179 -3.92 10.24 10.62
CA THR A 179 -4.80 10.39 9.45
C THR A 179 -4.38 9.49 8.29
N LEU A 180 -3.07 9.38 8.03
CA LEU A 180 -2.55 8.46 7.01
C LEU A 180 -2.96 7.02 7.30
N ILE A 181 -2.72 6.55 8.53
CA ILE A 181 -3.02 5.18 8.96
C ILE A 181 -4.52 4.90 8.83
N ASP A 182 -5.37 5.79 9.34
CA ASP A 182 -6.82 5.63 9.28
C ASP A 182 -7.32 5.54 7.84
N ARG A 183 -6.83 6.42 6.96
CA ARG A 183 -7.20 6.40 5.54
C ARG A 183 -6.72 5.13 4.84
N ILE A 184 -5.51 4.65 5.11
CA ILE A 184 -5.01 3.36 4.59
C ILE A 184 -5.91 2.22 5.07
N PHE A 185 -6.31 2.21 6.34
CA PHE A 185 -7.19 1.19 6.91
C PHE A 185 -8.56 1.19 6.23
N CYS A 186 -9.21 2.36 6.16
CA CYS A 186 -10.48 2.54 5.48
C CYS A 186 -10.40 2.07 4.03
N GLN A 187 -9.37 2.50 3.29
CA GLN A 187 -9.26 2.17 1.88
C GLN A 187 -8.95 0.68 1.64
N THR A 188 -8.17 0.06 2.53
CA THR A 188 -7.93 -1.39 2.52
C THR A 188 -9.24 -2.15 2.70
N TYR A 189 -10.06 -1.74 3.67
CA TYR A 189 -11.36 -2.36 3.92
C TYR A 189 -12.29 -2.20 2.71
N LEU A 190 -12.43 -0.98 2.17
CA LEU A 190 -13.26 -0.71 1.00
C LEU A 190 -12.84 -1.55 -0.21
N SER A 191 -11.53 -1.67 -0.45
CA SER A 191 -11.00 -2.43 -1.58
C SER A 191 -11.21 -3.93 -1.41
N ILE A 192 -11.02 -4.47 -0.20
CA ILE A 192 -11.34 -5.87 0.11
C ILE A 192 -12.84 -6.15 -0.08
N SER A 193 -13.71 -5.26 0.39
CA SER A 193 -15.16 -5.39 0.21
C SER A 193 -15.57 -5.41 -1.27
N LYS A 194 -14.93 -4.59 -2.12
CA LYS A 194 -15.13 -4.64 -3.59
C LYS A 194 -14.70 -5.99 -4.19
N LEU A 195 -13.59 -6.57 -3.73
CA LEU A 195 -13.16 -7.90 -4.16
C LEU A 195 -14.20 -8.97 -3.79
N TRP A 196 -14.73 -8.93 -2.56
CA TRP A 196 -15.76 -9.88 -2.12
C TRP A 196 -17.08 -9.69 -2.85
N ALA A 197 -17.54 -8.46 -3.06
CA ALA A 197 -18.75 -8.21 -3.86
C ALA A 197 -18.61 -8.72 -5.31
N THR A 198 -17.40 -8.71 -5.86
CA THR A 198 -17.11 -9.31 -7.17
C THR A 198 -17.13 -10.84 -7.09
N MET A 199 -16.66 -11.44 -5.99
CA MET A 199 -16.74 -12.89 -5.74
C MET A 199 -18.16 -13.39 -5.47
N ASP A 200 -19.02 -12.61 -4.83
CA ASP A 200 -20.41 -13.02 -4.59
C ASP A 200 -21.16 -13.21 -5.90
N GLN A 201 -20.81 -12.44 -6.94
CA GLN A 201 -21.32 -12.66 -8.29
C GLN A 201 -20.87 -14.00 -8.87
N VAL A 202 -19.72 -14.54 -8.45
CA VAL A 202 -19.20 -15.83 -8.88
C VAL A 202 -19.95 -16.99 -8.25
N LEU A 203 -20.26 -16.88 -6.95
CA LEU A 203 -20.95 -17.93 -6.20
C LEU A 203 -22.36 -18.22 -6.72
N VAL A 204 -22.97 -17.31 -7.49
CA VAL A 204 -24.26 -17.53 -8.15
C VAL A 204 -24.15 -18.47 -9.36
N PHE A 205 -22.96 -18.63 -9.94
CA PHE A 205 -22.71 -19.43 -11.15
C PHE A 205 -21.95 -20.75 -10.88
N LEU A 206 -21.60 -21.02 -9.62
CA LEU A 206 -21.01 -22.28 -9.16
C LEU A 206 -22.07 -23.16 -8.51
#